data_AF-A0A976CEK6-F1
#
_entry.id   AF-A0A976CEK6-F1
#
_cell.length_a   1.000
_cell.length_b   1.000
_cell.length_c   1.000
_cell.angle_alpha   90.00
_cell.angle_beta   90.00
_cell.angle_gamma   90.00
#
_symmetry.space_group_name_H-M   'P 1'
#
loop_
_entity.id
_entity.type
_entity.pdbx_description
1 polymer ?
#
loop_
_entity_poly.entity_id
_entity_poly.type
_entity_poly.pdbx_seq_one_letter_code
_entity_poly.pdbx_strand_id
1 'polypeptide(L)' 'MERSSQPPTDAIFEFYLTVIDTVLKSKNQGFMSKFNQLVYADGKLSADEKFCLLGEMQKKWHQKCQVEVAVAPPLR' A
#
# COMPACT_ATOMS: atom_id res chain seq x y z
N MET A 1 -16.47 33.55 -7.02
CA MET A 1 -16.46 32.42 -7.97
C MET A 1 -16.20 31.15 -7.20
N GLU A 2 -16.99 30.13 -7.52
CA GLU A 2 -17.35 29.02 -6.67
C GLU A 2 -16.20 28.03 -6.43
N ARG A 3 -16.15 27.49 -5.21
CA ARG A 3 -15.21 26.45 -4.79
C ARG A 3 -15.38 25.24 -5.70
N SER A 4 -14.41 24.97 -6.55
CA SER A 4 -14.39 23.72 -7.32
C SER A 4 -14.05 22.58 -6.38
N SER A 5 -15.09 21.82 -6.01
CA SER A 5 -15.05 20.62 -5.20
C SER A 5 -14.32 19.49 -5.93
N GLN A 6 -13.00 19.52 -5.91
CA GLN A 6 -12.20 18.31 -6.08
C GLN A 6 -12.35 17.51 -4.78
N PRO A 7 -12.62 16.20 -4.80
CA PRO A 7 -12.44 15.40 -3.59
C PRO A 7 -10.98 15.65 -3.13
N PRO A 8 -10.73 15.95 -1.85
CA PRO A 8 -9.37 16.21 -1.41
C PRO A 8 -8.58 14.95 -1.75
N THR A 9 -7.48 15.10 -2.49
CA THR A 9 -6.62 13.98 -2.92
C THR A 9 -6.21 13.11 -1.73
N ASP A 10 -6.18 13.72 -0.55
CA ASP A 10 -6.18 13.09 0.78
C ASP A 10 -7.12 11.88 0.93
N ALA A 11 -8.40 11.98 0.56
CA ALA A 11 -9.37 10.92 0.83
C ALA A 11 -9.11 9.64 0.00
N ILE A 12 -8.61 9.79 -1.24
CA ILE A 12 -8.25 8.64 -2.07
C ILE A 12 -6.89 8.06 -1.63
N PHE A 13 -5.96 8.92 -1.22
CA PHE A 13 -4.67 8.52 -0.69
C PHE A 13 -4.80 7.74 0.63
N GLU A 14 -5.60 8.24 1.59
CA GLU A 14 -5.90 7.57 2.86
C GLU A 14 -6.62 6.22 2.65
N PHE A 15 -7.49 6.14 1.64
CA PHE A 15 -8.10 4.87 1.25
C PHE A 15 -7.05 3.84 0.85
N TYR A 16 -6.08 4.21 -0.01
CA TYR A 16 -5.02 3.29 -0.42
C TYR A 16 -4.11 2.88 0.75
N LEU A 17 -3.82 3.78 1.69
CA LEU A 17 -3.10 3.42 2.92
C LEU A 17 -3.87 2.37 3.73
N THR A 18 -5.18 2.53 3.88
CA THR A 18 -6.04 1.56 4.58
C THR A 18 -6.06 0.20 3.87
N VAL A 19 -6.07 0.20 2.53
CA VAL A 19 -5.98 -1.02 1.73
C VAL A 19 -4.64 -1.73 1.99
N ILE A 20 -3.52 -1.00 1.98
CA ILE A 20 -2.20 -1.55 2.30
C ILE A 20 -2.23 -2.27 3.66
N ASP A 21 -2.71 -1.60 4.73
CA ASP A 21 -2.77 -2.19 6.07
C ASP A 21 -3.67 -3.44 6.14
N THR A 22 -4.79 -3.44 5.43
CA THR A 22 -5.71 -4.58 5.40
C THR A 22 -5.10 -5.77 4.69
N VAL A 23 -4.42 -5.52 3.58
CA VAL A 23 -3.81 -6.55 2.76
C VAL A 23 -2.62 -7.17 3.45
N LEU A 24 -1.80 -6.38 4.14
CA LEU A 24 -0.66 -6.90 4.87
C LEU A 24 -1.08 -7.84 5.99
N LYS A 25 -2.31 -7.74 6.50
CA LYS A 25 -2.89 -8.74 7.41
C LYS A 25 -3.29 -10.02 6.67
N SER A 26 -3.61 -9.93 5.38
CA SER A 26 -3.89 -11.09 4.53
C SER A 26 -2.58 -11.81 4.12
N LYS A 27 -2.62 -13.14 3.93
CA LYS A 27 -1.49 -13.94 3.41
C LYS A 27 -1.44 -13.94 1.87
N ASN A 28 -2.07 -12.98 1.21
CA ASN A 28 -2.22 -12.99 -0.24
C ASN A 28 -0.99 -12.40 -0.95
N GLN A 29 -0.04 -13.26 -1.32
CA GLN A 29 1.19 -12.88 -2.02
C GLN A 29 0.96 -12.26 -3.41
N GLY A 30 -0.18 -12.56 -4.06
CA GLY A 30 -0.52 -11.99 -5.36
C GLY A 30 -1.02 -10.54 -5.30
N PHE A 31 -1.24 -9.99 -4.10
CA PHE A 31 -1.82 -8.67 -3.97
C PHE A 31 -0.86 -7.55 -4.37
N MET A 32 0.45 -7.69 -4.15
CA MET A 32 1.42 -6.63 -4.45
C MET A 32 1.38 -6.20 -5.93
N SER A 33 1.32 -7.17 -6.85
CA SER A 33 1.22 -6.88 -8.29
C SER A 33 -0.09 -6.17 -8.64
N LYS A 34 -1.21 -6.60 -8.05
CA LYS A 34 -2.53 -5.99 -8.25
C LYS A 34 -2.60 -4.58 -7.67
N PHE A 35 -1.98 -4.36 -6.51
CA PHE A 35 -1.91 -3.04 -5.86
C PHE A 35 -1.18 -2.03 -6.75
N ASN A 36 -0.02 -2.41 -7.29
CA ASN A 36 0.75 -1.53 -8.17
C ASN A 36 -0.09 -1.15 -9.40
N GLN A 37 -0.78 -2.11 -10.01
CA GLN A 37 -1.67 -1.83 -11.15
C GLN A 37 -2.80 -0.86 -10.78
N LEU A 38 -3.43 -1.02 -9.62
CA LEU A 38 -4.48 -0.11 -9.12
C LEU A 38 -3.96 1.31 -8.93
N VAL A 39 -2.82 1.47 -8.24
CA VAL A 39 -2.21 2.78 -7.98
C VAL A 39 -1.80 3.48 -9.29
N TYR A 40 -1.25 2.74 -10.26
CA TYR A 40 -0.90 3.32 -11.56
C TYR A 40 -2.12 3.71 -12.39
N ALA A 41 -3.18 2.90 -12.37
CA ALA A 41 -4.42 3.15 -13.11
C ALA A 41 -5.24 4.32 -12.54
N ASP A 42 -5.03 4.71 -11.28
CA ASP A 42 -5.76 5.79 -10.65
C ASP A 42 -5.33 7.17 -11.20
N GLY A 43 -6.24 7.83 -11.92
CA GLY A 43 -6.01 9.16 -12.50
C GLY A 43 -6.11 10.31 -11.50
N LYS A 44 -6.56 10.06 -10.26
CA LYS A 44 -6.72 11.09 -9.23
C LYS A 44 -5.47 11.27 -8.37
N LEU A 45 -4.59 10.27 -8.36
CA LEU A 45 -3.32 10.33 -7.64
C LEU A 45 -2.25 11.05 -8.47
N SER A 46 -1.54 11.94 -7.81
CA SER A 46 -0.32 12.59 -8.32
C SER A 46 0.84 11.61 -8.40
N ALA A 47 1.88 11.95 -9.15
CA ALA A 47 3.08 11.10 -9.25
C ALA A 47 3.73 10.85 -7.88
N ASP A 48 3.84 11.89 -7.04
CA ASP A 48 4.39 11.79 -5.68
C ASP A 48 3.54 10.88 -4.77
N GLU A 49 2.21 10.98 -4.85
CA GLU A 49 1.30 10.15 -4.06
C GLU A 49 1.40 8.68 -4.46
N LYS A 50 1.47 8.41 -5.78
CA LYS A 50 1.72 7.05 -6.29
C LYS A 50 3.05 6.51 -5.78
N PHE A 51 4.11 7.31 -5.84
CA PHE A 51 5.43 6.90 -5.36
C PHE A 51 5.42 6.61 -3.86
N CYS A 52 4.74 7.43 -3.07
CA CYS A 52 4.58 7.24 -1.63
C CYS A 52 3.83 5.93 -1.30
N LEU A 53 2.71 5.65 -1.97
CA LEU A 53 1.92 4.43 -1.75
C LEU A 53 2.70 3.15 -2.11
N LEU A 54 3.43 3.17 -3.22
CA LEU A 54 4.27 2.05 -3.63
C LEU A 54 5.41 1.80 -2.62
N GLY A 55 6.04 2.88 -2.14
CA GLY A 55 7.09 2.82 -1.13
C GLY A 55 6.60 2.27 0.21
N GLU A 56 5.46 2.74 0.71
CA GLU A 56 4.87 2.27 1.96
C GLU A 56 4.43 0.79 1.87
N MET A 57 3.86 0.37 0.75
CA MET A 57 3.53 -1.05 0.51
C MET A 57 4.79 -1.93 0.55
N GLN A 58 5.87 -1.52 -0.14
CA GLN A 58 7.12 -2.29 -0.18
C GLN A 58 7.78 -2.37 1.20
N LYS A 59 7.86 -1.24 1.92
CA LYS A 59 8.42 -1.16 3.27
C LYS A 59 7.70 -2.09 4.24
N LYS A 60 6.37 -2.02 4.29
CA LYS A 60 5.58 -2.86 5.20
C LYS A 60 5.60 -4.34 4.80
N TRP A 61 5.65 -4.64 3.50
CA TRP A 61 5.83 -6.01 3.01
C TRP A 61 7.17 -6.61 3.45
N HIS A 62 8.24 -5.82 3.35
CA HIS A 62 9.58 -6.24 3.76
C HIS A 62 9.66 -6.47 5.27
N GLN A 63 9.05 -5.59 6.07
CA GLN A 63 8.92 -5.78 7.53
C GLN A 63 8.18 -7.08 7.87
N LYS A 64 7.07 -7.39 7.19
CA LYS A 64 6.34 -8.64 7.40
C LYS A 64 7.19 -9.88 7.10
N CYS A 65 7.91 -9.87 5.96
CA CYS A 65 8.78 -10.99 5.58
C CYS A 65 9.94 -11.20 6.57
N GLN A 66 10.52 -10.13 7.12
CA GLN A 66 11.60 -10.25 8.10
C GLN A 66 11.14 -10.86 9.43
N VAL A 67 9.89 -10.62 9.85
CA VAL A 67 9.33 -11.19 11.09
C VAL A 67 9.10 -12.71 10.97
N GLU A 68 8.74 -13.23 9.80
CA GLU A 68 8.52 -14.69 9.63
C GLU A 68 9.83 -15.51 9.71
N VAL A 69 11.00 -14.92 9.44
CA VAL A 69 12.29 -15.62 9.51
C VAL A 69 12.81 -15.78 10.95
N ALA A 70 12.42 -14.89 11.86
CA ALA A 70 12.91 -14.86 13.24
C ALA A 70 12.29 -15.93 14.16
N VAL A 71 11.26 -16.65 13.71
CA VAL A 71 10.50 -17.63 14.53
C VAL A 71 10.84 -19.08 14.20
N ALA A 72 11.77 -19.36 13.29
CA ALA A 72 12.25 -20.73 13.11
C ALA A 72 13.01 -21.16 14.39
N PRO A 73 12.50 -22.12 15.19
CA PRO A 73 13.22 -22.57 16.37
C PRO A 73 14.52 -23.24 15.94
N PRO A 74 15.63 -23.07 16.68
CA PRO A 74 16.86 -23.79 16.40
C PRO A 74 16.56 -25.29 16.48
N LEU A 75 16.88 -26.01 15.41
CA LEU A 75 16.94 -27.47 15.40
C LEU A 75 17.93 -27.89 16.50
N ARG A 76 17.39 -28.46 17.59
CA ARG A 76 18.16 -29.12 18.64
C ARG A 76 18.63 -30.49 18.18
#